data_AF-A0A161MBT3-F1
#
_entry.id   AF-A0A161MBT3-F1
#
_cell.length_a   1.000
_cell.length_b   1.000
_cell.length_c   1.000
_cell.angle_alpha   90.00
_cell.angle_beta   90.00
_cell.angle_gamma   90.00
#
_symmetry.space_group_name_H-M   'P 1'
#
loop_
_entity.id
_entity.type
_entity.pdbx_description
1 polymer ?
#
loop_
_entity_poly.entity_id
_entity_poly.type
_entity_poly.pdbx_seq_one_letter_code
_entity_poly.pdbx_strand_id
1 'polypeptide(L)'
;LPNYFLDHKTLYFDVEPFLFYILCEVDMEGAHLVGYFSKEKESPDGNNVACILTLPPYQRRGYGKLLIAFSYELSKLEQVVGSPEKPLSDLGKLSYRSYWSWVLLDILRDFRGSVSIKDLSEMTSITQTDIISTLQSMNMVKYWKGQHVICVTPKLVDEHIRSAQFKKPRYTVDSRSLLWQPPMKKSKGKLGTARSK
;
A
#
# COMPACT_ATOMS: atom_id res chain seq x y z
N LEU A 1 0.10 20.23 -12.01
CA LEU A 1 -0.51 18.94 -12.43
C LEU A 1 -1.31 18.25 -11.31
N PRO A 2 -0.80 18.01 -10.08
CA PRO A 2 -1.58 17.37 -9.00
C PRO A 2 -2.83 18.15 -8.56
N ASN A 3 -2.73 19.47 -8.49
CA ASN A 3 -3.77 20.35 -7.92
C ASN A 3 -5.05 20.45 -8.76
N TYR A 4 -5.03 19.99 -10.02
CA TYR A 4 -6.23 19.95 -10.86
C TYR A 4 -7.08 18.69 -10.63
N PHE A 5 -6.54 17.68 -9.94
CA PHE A 5 -7.17 16.36 -9.84
C PHE A 5 -7.21 15.82 -8.40
N LEU A 6 -6.73 16.58 -7.42
CA LEU A 6 -6.70 16.20 -6.01
C LEU A 6 -7.22 17.36 -5.17
N ASP A 7 -8.49 17.25 -4.75
CA ASP A 7 -9.21 18.31 -4.02
C ASP A 7 -8.62 18.65 -2.63
N HIS A 8 -7.69 17.84 -2.11
CA HIS A 8 -7.16 17.97 -0.76
C HIS A 8 -5.64 18.17 -0.67
N LYS A 9 -4.94 18.48 -1.77
CA LYS A 9 -3.48 18.65 -1.73
C LYS A 9 -3.08 20.09 -1.39
N THR A 10 -2.61 20.31 -0.16
CA THR A 10 -2.27 21.63 0.41
C THR A 10 -0.80 22.05 0.21
N LEU A 11 0.06 21.20 -0.35
CA LEU A 11 1.50 21.45 -0.42
C LEU A 11 1.90 22.14 -1.73
N TYR A 12 1.97 23.46 -1.69
CA TYR A 12 2.36 24.29 -2.84
C TYR A 12 3.85 24.67 -2.87
N PHE A 13 4.62 24.50 -1.79
CA PHE A 13 5.94 25.15 -1.69
C PHE A 13 7.10 24.33 -1.09
N ASP A 14 6.84 23.23 -0.37
CA ASP A 14 7.93 22.40 0.17
C ASP A 14 7.78 20.92 -0.21
N VAL A 15 8.46 20.54 -1.28
CA VAL A 15 8.53 19.16 -1.79
C VAL A 15 9.71 18.38 -1.23
N GLU A 16 10.62 19.06 -0.51
CA GLU A 16 11.84 18.45 0.03
C GLU A 16 11.56 17.27 0.98
N PRO A 17 10.49 17.27 1.81
CA PRO A 17 10.18 16.14 2.69
C PRO A 17 9.71 14.89 1.96
N PHE A 18 9.45 14.94 0.65
CA PHE A 18 8.80 13.86 -0.08
C PHE A 18 9.74 13.15 -1.06
N LEU A 19 9.52 11.85 -1.19
CA LEU A 19 9.95 11.03 -2.32
C LEU A 19 8.79 10.90 -3.29
N PHE A 20 9.07 10.88 -4.59
CA PHE A 20 8.08 10.71 -5.65
C PHE A 20 8.42 9.47 -6.48
N TYR A 21 7.49 8.54 -6.57
CA TYR A 21 7.61 7.32 -7.35
C TYR A 21 6.74 7.45 -8.59
N ILE A 22 7.38 7.59 -9.74
CA ILE A 22 6.74 7.90 -11.01
C ILE A 22 6.56 6.61 -11.82
N LEU A 23 5.33 6.35 -12.25
CA LEU A 23 5.00 5.24 -13.14
C LEU A 23 4.87 5.76 -14.57
N CYS A 24 5.61 5.14 -15.48
CA CYS A 24 5.57 5.42 -16.91
C CYS A 24 5.21 4.17 -17.72
N GLU A 25 4.55 4.37 -18.85
CA GLU A 25 4.56 3.42 -19.97
C GLU A 25 5.73 3.74 -20.88
N VAL A 26 6.43 2.71 -21.37
CA VAL A 26 7.61 2.89 -22.22
C VAL A 26 7.31 2.33 -23.61
N ASP A 27 7.54 3.15 -24.63
CA ASP A 27 7.47 2.77 -26.04
C ASP A 27 8.71 3.24 -26.81
N MET A 28 8.64 3.26 -28.15
CA MET A 28 9.75 3.67 -29.01
C MET A 28 10.08 5.18 -28.91
N GLU A 29 9.13 6.01 -28.49
CA GLU A 29 9.28 7.47 -28.40
C GLU A 29 9.78 7.91 -27.02
N GLY A 30 9.57 7.09 -25.99
CA GLY A 30 10.17 7.29 -24.67
C GLY A 30 9.32 6.77 -23.52
N ALA A 31 9.45 7.41 -22.36
CA ALA A 31 8.72 7.09 -21.14
C ALA A 31 7.60 8.11 -20.89
N HIS A 32 6.36 7.65 -20.96
CA HIS A 32 5.15 8.45 -20.85
C HIS A 32 4.55 8.35 -19.46
N LEU A 33 4.41 9.49 -18.77
CA LEU A 33 3.84 9.55 -17.43
C LEU A 33 2.40 9.02 -17.40
N VAL A 34 2.15 8.05 -16.51
CA VAL A 34 0.84 7.44 -16.28
C VAL A 34 0.27 7.85 -14.93
N GLY A 35 1.11 7.93 -13.91
CA GLY A 35 0.71 8.22 -12.55
C GLY A 35 1.90 8.26 -11.61
N TYR A 36 1.64 8.55 -10.35
CA TYR A 36 2.66 8.57 -9.32
C TYR A 36 2.05 8.33 -7.94
N PHE A 37 2.92 8.04 -6.97
CA PHE A 37 2.62 8.35 -5.57
C PHE A 37 3.78 9.09 -4.92
N SER A 38 3.48 9.90 -3.92
CA SER A 38 4.45 10.52 -3.04
C SER A 38 4.45 9.85 -1.67
N LYS A 39 5.62 9.83 -1.03
CA LYS A 39 5.85 9.26 0.30
C LYS A 39 6.72 10.22 1.11
N GLU A 40 6.35 10.50 2.35
CA GLU A 40 7.22 11.29 3.24
C GLU A 40 8.51 10.50 3.53
N LYS A 41 9.65 11.20 3.54
CA LYS A 41 10.94 10.62 3.95
C LYS A 41 10.90 10.15 5.40
N GLU A 42 10.21 10.90 6.25
CA GLU A 42 9.92 10.58 7.64
C GLU A 42 8.41 10.76 7.85
N SER A 43 7.67 9.66 8.02
CA SER A 43 6.22 9.71 8.30
C SER A 43 5.96 9.30 9.75
N PRO A 44 5.61 10.24 10.66
CA PRO A 44 5.36 9.95 12.07
C PRO A 44 4.24 8.93 12.27
N ASP A 45 3.23 8.97 11.40
CA ASP A 45 2.06 8.07 11.45
C ASP A 45 2.30 6.74 10.71
N GLY A 46 3.48 6.54 10.13
CA GLY A 46 3.81 5.33 9.37
C GLY A 46 3.06 5.23 8.04
N ASN A 47 2.72 6.36 7.42
CA ASN A 47 2.07 6.34 6.11
C ASN A 47 3.09 5.93 5.03
N ASN A 48 2.78 4.91 4.25
CA ASN A 48 3.63 4.49 3.12
C ASN A 48 3.30 5.23 1.82
N VAL A 49 2.18 5.95 1.81
CA VAL A 49 1.71 6.80 0.71
C VAL A 49 1.10 8.06 1.31
N ALA A 50 1.62 9.23 0.95
CA ALA A 50 1.02 10.52 1.27
C ALA A 50 -0.03 10.92 0.23
N CYS A 51 0.27 10.67 -1.05
CA CYS A 51 -0.64 10.98 -2.14
C CYS A 51 -0.41 10.02 -3.30
N ILE A 52 -1.49 9.59 -3.97
CA ILE A 52 -1.45 8.70 -5.12
C ILE A 52 -2.38 9.22 -6.20
N LEU A 53 -1.90 9.20 -7.45
CA LEU A 53 -2.66 9.67 -8.60
C LEU A 53 -2.38 8.79 -9.81
N THR A 54 -3.44 8.33 -10.47
CA THR A 54 -3.39 7.90 -11.87
C THR A 54 -4.02 8.98 -12.71
N LEU A 55 -3.33 9.43 -13.76
CA LEU A 55 -3.82 10.48 -14.64
C LEU A 55 -5.14 10.04 -15.30
N PRO A 56 -6.13 10.95 -15.48
CA PRO A 56 -7.45 10.63 -15.99
C PRO A 56 -7.50 9.68 -17.21
N PRO A 57 -6.72 9.86 -18.30
CA PRO A 57 -6.78 8.98 -19.45
C PRO A 57 -6.38 7.52 -19.15
N TYR A 58 -5.63 7.28 -18.08
CA TYR A 58 -5.15 5.97 -17.67
C TYR A 58 -5.93 5.36 -16.49
N GLN A 59 -6.94 6.06 -15.96
CA GLN A 59 -7.75 5.53 -14.86
C GLN A 59 -8.52 4.26 -15.26
N ARG A 60 -8.83 3.41 -14.28
CA ARG A 60 -9.54 2.13 -14.45
C ARG A 60 -8.85 1.11 -15.38
N ARG A 61 -7.60 1.34 -15.78
CA ARG A 61 -6.80 0.40 -16.59
C ARG A 61 -5.89 -0.53 -15.79
N GLY A 62 -5.82 -0.37 -14.47
CA GLY A 62 -5.03 -1.23 -13.56
C GLY A 62 -3.83 -0.55 -12.90
N TYR A 63 -3.38 0.61 -13.41
CA TYR A 63 -2.19 1.30 -12.88
C TYR A 63 -2.34 1.77 -11.43
N GLY A 64 -3.54 2.16 -10.99
CA GLY A 64 -3.77 2.52 -9.59
C GLY A 64 -3.46 1.37 -8.64
N LYS A 65 -3.89 0.14 -8.97
CA LYS A 65 -3.53 -1.06 -8.19
C LYS A 65 -2.03 -1.38 -8.27
N LEU A 66 -1.39 -1.12 -9.42
CA LEU A 66 0.04 -1.32 -9.58
C LEU A 66 0.85 -0.36 -8.68
N LEU A 67 0.47 0.92 -8.64
CA LEU A 67 1.08 1.91 -7.74
C LEU A 67 0.90 1.54 -6.27
N ILE A 68 -0.30 1.08 -5.88
CA ILE A 68 -0.56 0.57 -4.51
C ILE A 68 0.30 -0.66 -4.21
N ALA A 69 0.39 -1.62 -5.13
CA ALA A 69 1.23 -2.80 -4.95
C ALA A 69 2.70 -2.39 -4.76
N PHE A 70 3.18 -1.47 -5.59
CA PHE A 70 4.55 -0.97 -5.51
C PHE A 70 4.83 -0.27 -4.17
N SER A 71 3.91 0.53 -3.64
CA SER A 71 4.12 1.17 -2.32
C SER A 71 4.27 0.14 -1.20
N TYR A 72 3.56 -0.99 -1.27
CA TYR A 72 3.72 -2.09 -0.31
C TYR A 72 5.01 -2.89 -0.52
N GLU A 73 5.48 -3.08 -1.76
CA GLU A 73 6.80 -3.68 -1.99
C GLU A 73 7.94 -2.86 -1.36
N LEU A 74 7.85 -1.52 -1.40
CA LEU A 74 8.79 -0.67 -0.69
C LEU A 74 8.72 -0.87 0.83
N SER A 75 7.50 -0.92 1.40
CA SER A 75 7.31 -1.19 2.83
C SER A 75 7.88 -2.55 3.25
N LYS A 76 7.78 -3.58 2.40
CA LYS A 76 8.40 -4.90 2.65
C LYS A 76 9.92 -4.81 2.68
N LEU A 77 10.53 -4.10 1.73
CA LEU A 77 11.98 -3.88 1.70
C LEU A 77 12.49 -3.09 2.91
N GLU A 78 11.67 -2.18 3.44
CA GLU A 78 11.95 -1.44 4.67
C GLU A 78 11.65 -2.22 5.95
N GLN A 79 11.02 -3.41 5.83
CA GLN A 79 10.53 -4.22 6.96
C GLN A 79 9.59 -3.46 7.90
N VAL A 80 8.72 -2.63 7.31
CA VAL A 80 7.69 -1.88 8.03
C VAL A 80 6.29 -2.21 7.51
N VAL A 81 5.29 -1.94 8.33
CA VAL A 81 3.88 -1.91 7.91
C VAL A 81 3.47 -0.48 7.59
N GLY A 82 2.48 -0.30 6.71
CA GLY A 82 2.02 1.03 6.33
C GLY A 82 0.58 1.08 5.83
N SER A 83 0.00 2.27 5.93
CA SER A 83 -1.31 2.65 5.40
C SER A 83 -1.14 3.86 4.48
N PRO A 84 -2.05 4.10 3.52
CA PRO A 84 -2.15 5.43 2.92
C PRO A 84 -2.58 6.47 3.96
N GLU A 85 -2.12 7.70 3.75
CA GLU A 85 -2.61 8.90 4.43
C GLU A 85 -4.11 9.10 4.14
N LYS A 86 -4.81 9.64 5.14
CA LYS A 86 -6.26 9.86 5.11
C LYS A 86 -6.56 11.37 5.13
N PRO A 87 -7.65 11.86 4.51
CA PRO A 87 -8.69 11.08 3.83
C PRO A 87 -8.30 10.65 2.40
N LEU A 88 -8.69 9.44 2.02
CA LEU A 88 -8.60 8.96 0.63
C LEU A 88 -9.73 9.55 -0.22
N SER A 89 -9.47 9.77 -1.51
CA SER A 89 -10.52 9.99 -2.52
C SER A 89 -11.40 8.76 -2.68
N ASP A 90 -12.62 8.90 -3.21
CA ASP A 90 -13.52 7.76 -3.37
C ASP A 90 -12.97 6.68 -4.32
N LEU A 91 -12.31 7.11 -5.40
CA LEU A 91 -11.58 6.19 -6.28
C LEU A 91 -10.41 5.51 -5.55
N GLY A 92 -9.73 6.25 -4.67
CA GLY A 92 -8.67 5.72 -3.80
C GLY A 92 -9.20 4.64 -2.85
N LYS A 93 -10.29 4.91 -2.12
CA LYS A 93 -10.94 3.94 -1.21
C LYS A 93 -11.32 2.66 -1.94
N LEU A 94 -11.95 2.76 -3.11
CA LEU A 94 -12.31 1.60 -3.93
C LEU A 94 -11.07 0.80 -4.39
N SER A 95 -10.01 1.50 -4.78
CA SER A 95 -8.77 0.88 -5.26
C SER A 95 -8.03 0.14 -4.14
N TYR A 96 -7.87 0.75 -2.96
CA TYR A 96 -7.25 0.11 -1.79
C TYR A 96 -8.05 -1.08 -1.29
N ARG A 97 -9.37 -0.94 -1.12
CA ARG A 97 -10.24 -2.08 -0.72
C ARG A 97 -10.12 -3.25 -1.70
N SER A 98 -10.13 -2.96 -3.00
CA SER A 98 -10.01 -4.00 -4.02
C SER A 98 -8.62 -4.63 -4.05
N TYR A 99 -7.55 -3.87 -3.80
CA TYR A 99 -6.19 -4.39 -3.68
C TYR A 99 -6.03 -5.28 -2.44
N TRP A 100 -6.37 -4.77 -1.25
CA TRP A 100 -6.25 -5.52 0.00
C TRP A 100 -7.07 -6.80 -0.03
N SER A 101 -8.33 -6.75 -0.50
CA SER A 101 -9.17 -7.94 -0.60
C SER A 101 -8.50 -9.02 -1.44
N TRP A 102 -7.96 -8.66 -2.61
CA TRP A 102 -7.27 -9.62 -3.47
C TRP A 102 -6.03 -10.22 -2.80
N VAL A 103 -5.15 -9.38 -2.25
CA VAL A 103 -3.91 -9.84 -1.60
C VAL A 103 -4.22 -10.83 -0.46
N LEU A 104 -5.20 -10.51 0.38
CA LEU A 104 -5.58 -11.38 1.49
C LEU A 104 -6.20 -12.69 0.99
N LEU A 105 -7.08 -12.64 -0.01
CA LEU A 105 -7.67 -13.85 -0.60
C LEU A 105 -6.62 -14.76 -1.24
N ASP A 106 -5.67 -14.18 -1.97
CA ASP A 106 -4.60 -14.92 -2.66
C ASP A 106 -3.72 -15.67 -1.64
N ILE A 107 -3.37 -15.03 -0.51
CA ILE A 107 -2.66 -15.69 0.58
C ILE A 107 -3.51 -16.78 1.24
N LEU A 108 -4.77 -16.47 1.59
CA LEU A 108 -5.66 -17.41 2.27
C LEU A 108 -6.01 -18.64 1.42
N ARG A 109 -5.95 -18.53 0.09
CA ARG A 109 -6.15 -19.66 -0.83
C ARG A 109 -5.04 -20.70 -0.68
N ASP A 110 -3.79 -20.23 -0.61
CA ASP A 110 -2.62 -21.10 -0.66
C ASP A 110 -2.15 -21.54 0.75
N PHE A 111 -2.64 -20.88 1.80
CA PHE A 111 -2.27 -21.18 3.18
C PHE A 111 -2.85 -22.52 3.65
N ARG A 112 -1.98 -23.39 4.17
CA ARG A 112 -2.37 -24.65 4.82
C ARG A 112 -2.23 -24.50 6.33
N GLY A 113 -3.36 -24.47 7.03
CA GLY A 113 -3.39 -24.32 8.50
C GLY A 113 -3.99 -23.00 8.96
N SER A 114 -3.63 -22.57 10.17
CA SER A 114 -4.10 -21.31 10.75
C SER A 114 -3.12 -20.17 10.46
N VAL A 115 -3.62 -19.06 9.94
CA VAL A 115 -2.87 -17.80 9.79
C VAL A 115 -3.46 -16.75 10.72
N SER A 116 -2.62 -15.98 11.41
CA SER A 116 -3.06 -14.88 12.27
C SER A 116 -3.10 -13.55 11.50
N ILE A 117 -3.79 -12.55 12.06
CA ILE A 117 -3.78 -11.19 11.51
C ILE A 117 -2.37 -10.60 11.52
N LYS A 118 -1.57 -10.95 12.54
CA LYS A 118 -0.17 -10.52 12.65
C LYS A 118 0.66 -11.10 11.51
N ASP A 119 0.53 -12.40 11.21
CA ASP A 119 1.26 -13.05 10.11
C ASP A 119 0.92 -12.39 8.77
N LEU A 120 -0.37 -12.12 8.50
CA LEU A 120 -0.79 -11.41 7.30
C LEU A 120 -0.16 -10.01 7.21
N SER A 121 -0.07 -9.30 8.34
CA SER A 121 0.52 -7.96 8.39
C SER A 121 2.03 -7.99 8.07
N GLU A 122 2.75 -8.97 8.63
CA GLU A 122 4.18 -9.15 8.38
C GLU A 122 4.46 -9.58 6.93
N MET A 123 3.62 -10.45 6.35
CA MET A 123 3.79 -10.91 4.96
C MET A 123 3.48 -9.83 3.91
N THR A 124 2.54 -8.93 4.21
CA THR A 124 1.99 -7.98 3.23
C THR A 124 2.42 -6.54 3.44
N SER A 125 2.98 -6.21 4.60
CA SER A 125 3.18 -4.84 5.08
C SER A 125 1.89 -4.02 5.23
N ILE A 126 0.70 -4.64 5.15
CA ILE A 126 -0.58 -3.97 5.39
C ILE A 126 -0.78 -3.88 6.91
N THR A 127 -1.29 -2.74 7.40
CA THR A 127 -1.58 -2.59 8.84
C THR A 127 -2.62 -3.61 9.30
N GLN A 128 -2.54 -4.06 10.56
CA GLN A 128 -3.54 -4.98 11.11
C GLN A 128 -4.95 -4.38 11.07
N THR A 129 -5.08 -3.06 11.25
CA THR A 129 -6.37 -2.34 11.16
C THR A 129 -6.99 -2.45 9.77
N ASP A 130 -6.18 -2.27 8.71
CA ASP A 130 -6.66 -2.40 7.34
C ASP A 130 -6.99 -3.85 6.99
N ILE A 131 -6.22 -4.82 7.51
CA ILE A 131 -6.52 -6.26 7.38
C ILE A 131 -7.85 -6.60 8.05
N ILE A 132 -8.05 -6.20 9.31
CA ILE A 132 -9.28 -6.46 10.07
C ILE A 132 -10.47 -5.87 9.32
N SER A 133 -10.42 -4.59 8.95
CA SER A 133 -11.54 -3.93 8.25
C SER A 133 -11.84 -4.58 6.90
N THR A 134 -10.82 -5.02 6.16
CA THR A 134 -10.98 -5.73 4.89
C THR A 134 -11.63 -7.10 5.09
N LEU A 135 -11.14 -7.91 6.02
CA LEU A 135 -11.70 -9.23 6.34
C LEU A 135 -13.13 -9.11 6.90
N GLN A 136 -13.42 -8.07 7.71
CA GLN A 136 -14.78 -7.78 8.18
C GLN A 136 -15.72 -7.53 7.01
N SER A 137 -15.28 -6.75 6.01
CA SER A 137 -16.09 -6.47 4.82
C SER A 137 -16.38 -7.69 3.94
N MET A 138 -15.59 -8.76 4.11
CA MET A 138 -15.77 -10.07 3.44
C MET A 138 -16.40 -11.13 4.35
N ASN A 139 -16.82 -10.78 5.58
CA ASN A 139 -17.32 -11.72 6.59
C ASN A 139 -16.34 -12.87 6.93
N MET A 140 -15.03 -12.58 6.91
CA MET A 140 -13.95 -13.57 7.07
C MET A 140 -13.25 -13.52 8.45
N VAL A 141 -13.71 -12.65 9.35
CA VAL A 141 -13.15 -12.49 10.69
C VAL A 141 -14.26 -12.39 11.72
N LYS A 142 -14.05 -13.00 12.89
CA LYS A 142 -14.95 -12.93 14.05
C LYS A 142 -14.24 -12.30 15.23
N TYR A 143 -14.99 -11.70 16.14
CA TYR A 143 -14.47 -11.22 17.41
C TYR A 143 -14.73 -12.25 18.50
N TRP A 144 -13.68 -12.72 19.16
CA TRP A 144 -13.76 -13.75 20.20
C TRP A 144 -12.80 -13.43 21.35
N LYS A 145 -13.32 -13.38 22.58
CA LYS A 145 -12.54 -13.10 23.81
C LYS A 145 -11.58 -11.90 23.70
N GLY A 146 -12.05 -10.80 23.10
CA GLY A 146 -11.22 -9.59 22.97
C GLY A 146 -10.26 -9.60 21.77
N GLN A 147 -10.31 -10.61 20.90
CA GLN A 147 -9.40 -10.80 19.78
C GLN A 147 -10.16 -10.99 18.47
N HIS A 148 -9.60 -10.47 17.38
CA HIS A 148 -10.06 -10.79 16.04
C HIS A 148 -9.45 -12.11 15.58
N VAL A 149 -10.29 -13.06 15.17
CA VAL A 149 -9.90 -14.39 14.74
C VAL A 149 -10.37 -14.61 13.30
N ILE A 150 -9.44 -14.99 12.43
CA ILE A 150 -9.75 -15.32 11.04
C ILE A 150 -10.52 -16.64 11.03
N CYS A 151 -11.70 -16.64 10.43
CA CYS A 151 -12.60 -17.79 10.39
C CYS A 151 -13.04 -18.01 8.95
N VAL A 152 -12.20 -18.68 8.17
CA VAL A 152 -12.45 -18.94 6.74
C VAL A 152 -12.33 -20.41 6.43
N THR A 153 -13.12 -20.87 5.45
CA THR A 153 -12.98 -22.19 4.84
C THR A 153 -12.38 -22.04 3.45
N PRO A 154 -11.66 -23.04 2.91
CA PRO A 154 -11.16 -23.00 1.53
C PRO A 154 -12.28 -22.70 0.52
N LYS A 155 -13.46 -23.30 0.72
CA LYS A 155 -14.64 -23.06 -0.11
C LYS A 155 -15.06 -21.59 -0.14
N LEU A 156 -15.11 -20.94 1.02
CA LEU A 156 -15.48 -19.52 1.10
C LEU A 156 -14.46 -18.65 0.36
N VAL A 157 -13.16 -18.92 0.53
CA VAL A 157 -12.09 -18.20 -0.19
C VAL A 157 -12.25 -18.37 -1.70
N ASP A 158 -12.50 -19.59 -2.18
CA ASP A 158 -12.71 -19.88 -3.61
C ASP A 158 -13.97 -19.22 -4.19
N GLU A 159 -15.03 -19.07 -3.39
CA GLU A 159 -16.24 -18.34 -3.77
C GLU A 159 -15.93 -16.84 -3.94
N HIS A 160 -15.18 -16.25 -3.02
CA HIS A 160 -14.74 -14.85 -3.14
C HIS A 160 -13.81 -14.62 -4.34
N ILE A 161 -12.83 -15.49 -4.56
CA ILE A 161 -11.89 -15.37 -5.70
C ILE A 161 -12.62 -15.46 -7.05
N ARG A 162 -13.66 -16.30 -7.15
CA ARG A 162 -14.48 -16.43 -8.38
C ARG A 162 -15.48 -15.28 -8.57
N SER A 163 -15.73 -14.48 -7.54
CA SER A 163 -16.65 -13.34 -7.63
C SER A 163 -16.08 -12.24 -8.52
N ALA A 164 -16.95 -11.61 -9.33
CA ALA A 164 -16.59 -10.46 -10.15
C ALA A 164 -16.11 -9.24 -9.33
N GLN A 165 -16.36 -9.23 -8.01
CA GLN A 165 -15.95 -8.17 -7.10
C GLN A 165 -14.44 -8.19 -6.82
N PHE A 166 -13.83 -9.36 -6.73
CA PHE A 166 -12.45 -9.54 -6.29
C PHE A 166 -11.58 -10.01 -7.45
N LYS A 167 -11.37 -9.13 -8.43
CA LYS A 167 -10.58 -9.46 -9.62
C LYS A 167 -9.08 -9.39 -9.35
N LYS A 168 -8.37 -10.39 -9.87
CA LYS A 168 -6.90 -10.38 -9.98
C LYS A 168 -6.41 -9.06 -10.57
N PRO A 169 -5.39 -8.42 -9.97
CA PRO A 169 -4.74 -7.25 -10.54
C PRO A 169 -4.26 -7.55 -11.95
N ARG A 170 -4.54 -6.65 -12.90
CA ARG A 170 -4.09 -6.75 -14.29
C ARG A 170 -2.57 -6.69 -14.40
N TYR A 171 -1.95 -5.86 -13.56
CA TYR A 171 -0.51 -5.68 -13.47
C TYR A 171 -0.06 -6.03 -12.05
N THR A 172 1.10 -6.67 -11.96
CA THR A 172 1.75 -7.07 -10.70
C THR A 172 3.17 -6.53 -10.69
N VAL A 173 3.70 -6.24 -9.51
CA VAL A 173 5.11 -5.86 -9.35
C VAL A 173 5.95 -7.14 -9.28
N ASP A 174 7.00 -7.24 -10.11
CA ASP A 174 8.02 -8.27 -9.94
C ASP A 174 9.10 -7.75 -8.99
N SER A 175 9.12 -8.26 -7.76
CA SER A 175 10.07 -7.84 -6.72
C SER A 175 11.53 -8.09 -7.13
N ARG A 176 11.80 -9.00 -8.07
CA ARG A 176 13.17 -9.28 -8.58
C ARG A 176 13.69 -8.17 -9.49
N SER A 177 12.78 -7.39 -10.09
CA SER A 177 13.12 -6.24 -10.93
C SER A 177 13.20 -4.94 -10.13
N LEU A 178 12.91 -4.97 -8.83
CA LEU A 178 12.95 -3.79 -7.96
C LEU A 178 14.37 -3.53 -7.47
N LEU A 179 15.11 -2.71 -8.22
CA LEU A 179 16.44 -2.25 -7.84
C LEU A 179 16.32 -1.03 -6.91
N TRP A 180 16.02 -1.28 -5.64
CA TRP A 180 15.80 -0.23 -4.64
C TRP A 180 16.36 -0.64 -3.27
N GLN A 181 16.86 0.35 -2.52
CA GLN A 181 17.30 0.16 -1.13
C GLN A 181 16.71 1.28 -0.24
N PRO A 182 16.37 0.98 1.02
CA PRO A 182 15.92 1.98 1.97
C PRO A 182 16.92 3.14 2.09
N PRO A 183 16.47 4.40 2.07
CA PRO A 183 17.34 5.54 2.35
C PRO A 183 17.98 5.38 3.73
N MET A 184 19.29 5.63 3.85
CA MET A 184 19.96 5.58 5.14
C MET A 184 19.33 6.58 6.10
N LYS A 185 18.85 6.10 7.25
CA LYS A 185 18.38 6.97 8.33
C LYS A 185 19.59 7.78 8.82
N LYS A 186 19.55 9.11 8.69
CA LYS A 186 20.58 9.97 9.28
C LYS A 186 20.56 9.73 10.79
N SER A 187 21.62 9.13 11.33
CA SER A 187 21.78 9.01 12.78
C SER A 187 21.78 10.41 13.36
N LYS A 188 20.82 10.73 14.24
CA LYS A 188 20.87 11.96 15.05
C LYS A 188 22.12 11.85 15.92
N GLY A 189 23.20 12.52 15.50
CA GLY A 189 24.44 12.59 16.27
C GLY A 189 24.11 13.15 17.65
N LYS A 190 24.53 12.45 18.70
CA LYS A 190 24.52 12.97 20.07
C LYS A 190 25.34 14.25 20.06
N LEU A 191 24.68 15.39 20.24
CA LEU A 191 25.37 16.66 20.51
C LEU A 191 26.08 16.47 21.86
N GLY A 192 27.38 16.24 21.81
CA GLY A 192 28.22 16.13 22.98
C GLY A 192 28.10 17.41 23.80
N THR A 193 27.70 17.27 25.05
CA THR A 193 27.78 18.32 26.05
C THR A 193 29.25 18.67 26.24
N ALA A 194 29.69 19.77 25.62
CA ALA A 194 30.95 20.41 25.96
C ALA A 194 30.85 20.89 27.41
N ARG A 195 31.54 20.20 28.32
CA ARG A 195 31.85 20.73 29.65
C ARG A 195 32.90 21.82 29.47
N SER A 196 32.51 23.08 29.68
CA SER A 196 33.48 24.15 29.93
C SER A 196 34.25 23.83 31.22
N LYS A 197 35.58 23.93 31.12
CA LYS A 197 36.47 24.15 32.26
C LYS A 197 36.40 25.60 32.69
#